data_AF-A0A2T0T5K7-F1
#
_entry.id   AF-A0A2T0T5K7-F1
#
_cell.length_a   1.000
_cell.length_b   1.000
_cell.length_c   1.000
_cell.angle_alpha   90.00
_cell.angle_beta   90.00
_cell.angle_gamma   90.00
#
_symmetry.space_group_name_H-M   'P 1'
#
loop_
_entity.id
_entity.type
_entity.pdbx_description
1 polymer ?
#
loop_
_entity_poly.entity_id
_entity_poly.type
_entity_poly.pdbx_seq_one_letter_code
_entity_poly.pdbx_strand_id
1 'polypeptide(L)' 'METNQPTRLNGMQQYMLRLFERELPAHQEAEIKQLLAAYFSRLVDDEIDALVSERGITAEQLEQDATVHRRTPYNPKR' A
#
# COMPACT_ATOMS: atom_id res chain seq x y z
N MET A 1 7.70 27.35 19.58
CA MET A 1 7.10 26.22 20.32
C MET A 1 6.03 25.63 19.42
N GLU A 2 6.33 24.53 18.73
CA GLU A 2 5.34 23.85 17.91
C GLU A 2 4.33 23.16 18.82
N THR A 3 3.08 23.57 18.73
CA THR A 3 1.97 22.98 19.48
C THR A 3 1.64 21.63 18.86
N ASN A 4 2.11 20.56 19.51
CA ASN A 4 1.71 19.20 19.23
C ASN A 4 0.23 19.01 19.63
N GLN A 5 -0.70 19.58 18.87
CA GLN A 5 -2.12 19.30 19.05
C GLN A 5 -2.38 17.87 18.56
N PRO A 6 -2.96 16.98 19.39
CA PRO A 6 -3.33 15.66 18.93
C PRO A 6 -4.35 15.83 17.80
N THR A 7 -3.98 15.38 16.60
CA THR A 7 -4.87 15.38 15.45
C THR A 7 -6.10 14.57 15.84
N ARG A 8 -7.26 15.23 15.98
CA ARG A 8 -8.50 14.53 16.31
C ARG A 8 -8.74 13.50 15.22
N LEU A 9 -8.74 12.23 15.59
CA LEU A 9 -8.98 11.14 14.67
C LEU A 9 -10.36 11.34 14.04
N ASN A 10 -10.45 11.23 12.72
CA ASN A 10 -11.73 11.26 12.02
C ASN A 10 -12.56 10.02 12.38
N GLY A 11 -13.85 10.05 12.04
CA GLY A 11 -14.78 8.97 12.44
C GLY A 11 -14.33 7.57 11.99
N MET A 12 -13.71 7.47 10.81
CA MET A 12 -13.18 6.20 10.29
C MET A 12 -11.98 5.70 11.10
N GLN A 13 -11.05 6.59 11.45
CA GLN A 13 -9.89 6.26 12.26
C GLN A 13 -10.30 5.78 13.66
N GLN A 14 -11.30 6.42 14.27
CA GLN A 14 -11.85 5.97 15.56
C GLN A 14 -12.55 4.61 15.44
N TYR A 15 -13.28 4.38 14.34
CA TYR A 15 -13.93 3.10 14.07
C TYR A 15 -12.91 1.97 13.91
N MET A 16 -11.81 2.19 13.19
CA MET A 16 -10.73 1.22 13.06
C MET A 16 -10.11 0.85 14.41
N LEU A 17 -9.87 1.82 15.29
CA LEU A 17 -9.36 1.52 16.64
C LEU A 17 -10.29 0.62 17.45
N ARG A 18 -11.60 0.86 17.38
CA ARG A 18 -12.62 0.02 18.05
C ARG A 18 -12.75 -1.36 17.40
N LEU A 19 -12.49 -1.48 16.10
CA LEU A 19 -12.44 -2.75 15.40
C LEU A 19 -11.27 -3.60 15.91
N PHE A 20 -10.10 -2.99 16.12
CA PHE A 20 -8.93 -3.66 16.69
C PHE A 20 -9.07 -4.03 18.17
N GLU A 21 -9.95 -3.35 18.92
CA GLU A 21 -10.27 -3.67 20.31
C GLU A 21 -11.09 -4.97 20.45
N ARG A 22 -11.75 -5.41 19.37
CA ARG A 22 -12.52 -6.66 19.35
C ARG A 22 -11.62 -7.80 18.86
N GLU A 23 -11.66 -8.93 19.56
CA GLU A 23 -11.08 -10.17 19.04
C GLU A 23 -11.82 -10.55 17.76
N LEU A 24 -11.12 -10.43 16.62
CA LEU A 24 -11.63 -10.86 15.34
C LEU A 24 -11.42 -12.37 15.22
N PRO A 25 -12.47 -13.15 14.92
CA PRO A 25 -12.31 -14.53 14.53
C PRO A 25 -11.37 -14.63 13.32
N ALA A 26 -10.53 -15.66 13.26
CA ALA A 26 -9.52 -15.81 12.21
C ALA A 26 -10.07 -15.73 10.76
N HIS A 27 -11.34 -16.11 10.54
CA HIS A 27 -11.99 -15.97 9.23
C HIS A 27 -12.23 -14.50 8.84
N GLN A 28 -12.67 -13.65 9.79
CA GLN A 28 -12.90 -12.24 9.53
C GLN A 28 -11.59 -11.49 9.31
N GLU A 29 -10.53 -11.88 10.02
CA GLU A 29 -9.20 -11.33 9.78
C GLU A 29 -8.71 -11.63 8.36
N ALA A 30 -8.92 -12.85 7.87
CA ALA A 30 -8.56 -13.23 6.50
C ALA A 30 -9.36 -12.43 5.46
N GLU A 31 -10.67 -12.26 5.68
CA GLU A 31 -11.54 -11.46 4.80
C GLU A 31 -11.13 -9.99 4.76
N ILE A 32 -10.83 -9.38 5.91
CA ILE A 32 -10.36 -7.98 5.99
C ILE A 32 -9.03 -7.83 5.26
N LYS A 33 -8.08 -8.76 5.44
CA LYS A 33 -6.80 -8.75 4.73
C LYS A 33 -6.99 -8.83 3.22
N GLN A 34 -7.89 -9.70 2.74
CA GLN A 34 -8.21 -9.80 1.32
C GLN A 34 -8.83 -8.51 0.77
N LEU A 35 -9.77 -7.91 1.50
CA LEU A 35 -10.40 -6.65 1.11
C LEU A 35 -9.38 -5.51 0.99
N LEU A 36 -8.49 -5.38 1.98
CA LEU A 36 -7.43 -4.38 1.97
C LEU A 36 -6.43 -4.63 0.82
N ALA A 37 -6.00 -5.88 0.64
CA ALA A 37 -5.10 -6.24 -0.45
C ALA A 37 -5.71 -5.92 -1.81
N ALA A 38 -6.97 -6.29 -2.06
CA ALA A 38 -7.66 -6.00 -3.30
C ALA A 38 -7.81 -4.49 -3.55
N TYR A 39 -8.11 -3.70 -2.51
CA TYR A 39 -8.22 -2.26 -2.63
C TYR A 39 -6.88 -1.62 -3.01
N PHE A 40 -5.80 -1.97 -2.30
CA PHE A 40 -4.48 -1.40 -2.58
C PHE A 40 -3.89 -1.88 -3.90
N SER A 41 -4.16 -3.13 -4.33
CA SER A 41 -3.77 -3.59 -5.67
C SER A 41 -4.41 -2.73 -6.76
N ARG A 42 -5.72 -2.46 -6.67
CA ARG A 42 -6.40 -1.59 -7.63
C ARG A 42 -5.83 -0.17 -7.65
N LEU A 43 -5.54 0.39 -6.48
CA LEU A 43 -4.94 1.73 -6.39
C LEU A 43 -3.56 1.78 -7.06
N VAL A 44 -2.76 0.72 -6.91
CA VAL A 44 -1.45 0.60 -7.57
C VAL A 44 -1.62 0.46 -9.08
N ASP A 45 -2.57 -0.36 -9.54
CA ASP A 45 -2.86 -0.53 -10.96
C ASP A 45 -3.28 0.80 -11.59
N ASP A 46 -4.21 1.53 -10.96
CA ASP A 46 -4.69 2.84 -11.41
C ASP A 46 -3.55 3.88 -11.49
N GLU A 47 -2.65 3.90 -10.51
CA GLU A 47 -1.50 4.81 -10.48
C GLU A 47 -0.46 4.46 -11.57
N ILE A 48 -0.22 3.16 -11.80
CA ILE A 48 0.67 2.70 -12.88
C ILE A 48 0.08 3.12 -14.24
N ASP A 49 -1.22 2.90 -14.45
CA ASP A 49 -1.91 3.31 -15.69
C ASP A 49 -1.82 4.82 -15.90
N ALA A 50 -2.00 5.62 -14.85
CA ALA A 50 -1.83 7.07 -14.90
C ALA A 50 -0.40 7.48 -15.28
N LEU A 51 0.61 6.87 -14.66
CA LEU A 51 2.02 7.14 -14.95
C LEU A 51 2.42 6.74 -16.38
N VAL A 52 1.91 5.61 -16.86
CA VAL A 52 2.11 5.14 -18.25
C VAL A 52 1.52 6.15 -19.23
N SER A 53 0.29 6.60 -18.99
CA SER A 53 -0.39 7.61 -19.81
C SER A 53 0.31 8.96 -19.79
N GLU A 54 0.81 9.42 -18.64
CA GLU A 54 1.40 10.75 -18.48
C GLU A 54 2.84 10.81 -19.02
N ARG A 55 3.63 9.76 -18.80
CA ARG A 55 5.05 9.71 -19.19
C ARG A 55 5.31 9.08 -20.56
N GLY A 56 4.26 8.60 -21.24
CA GLY A 56 4.38 7.94 -22.54
C GLY A 56 5.24 6.67 -22.49
N ILE A 57 5.25 6.00 -21.33
CA ILE A 57 6.01 4.75 -21.15
C ILE A 57 5.30 3.70 -22.00
N THR A 58 6.00 3.08 -22.93
CA THR A 58 5.43 2.00 -23.73
C THR A 58 5.23 0.75 -22.86
N ALA A 59 4.20 -0.05 -23.15
CA ALA A 59 3.94 -1.30 -22.42
C ALA A 59 5.19 -2.21 -22.33
N GLU A 60 6.03 -2.20 -23.37
CA GLU A 60 7.30 -2.93 -23.43
C GLU A 60 8.35 -2.45 -22.41
N GLN A 61 8.39 -1.14 -22.10
CA GLN A 61 9.27 -0.58 -21.07
C GLN A 61 8.78 -0.90 -19.65
N LEU A 62 7.46 -0.92 -19.43
CA LEU A 62 6.88 -1.32 -18.16
C LEU A 62 7.14 -2.82 -17.89
N GLU A 63 6.99 -3.68 -18.90
CA GLU A 63 7.28 -5.12 -18.81
C GLU A 63 8.77 -5.38 -18.49
N GLN A 64 9.67 -4.59 -19.09
CA GLN A 64 11.11 -4.64 -18.77
C GLN A 64 11.39 -4.21 -17.32
N ASP A 65 10.77 -3.12 -16.85
CA ASP A 65 10.97 -2.67 -15.46
C ASP A 65 10.34 -3.62 -14.43
N ALA A 66 9.21 -4.26 -14.75
CA ALA A 66 8.55 -5.25 -13.89
C ALA A 66 9.40 -6.51 -13.69
N THR A 67 10.19 -6.89 -14.70
CA THR A 67 11.10 -8.05 -14.63
C THR A 67 12.46 -7.73 -14.01
N VAL A 68 12.83 -6.44 -13.87
CA VAL A 68 14.09 -6.03 -13.24
C VAL A 68 13.96 -6.03 -11.72
N HIS A 69 14.58 -7.04 -11.09
CA HIS A 69 14.75 -7.05 -9.64
C HIS A 69 15.77 -6.00 -9.19
N ARG A 70 15.31 -4.85 -8.69
CA ARG A 70 16.13 -3.79 -8.07
C ARG A 70 16.68 -4.20 -6.67
N ARG A 71 17.26 -5.39 -6.56
CA ARG A 71 17.88 -5.85 -5.30
C ARG A 71 19.15 -5.04 -5.04
N THR A 72 19.37 -4.68 -3.78
CA THR A 72 20.64 -4.11 -3.33
C THR A 72 21.78 -5.09 -3.64
N PRO A 73 22.83 -4.67 -4.37
CA PRO A 73 23.95 -5.56 -4.65
C PRO A 73 24.64 -5.97 -3.34
N TYR A 74 24.87 -7.27 -3.19
CA TYR A 74 25.53 -7.81 -2.01
C TYR A 74 26.98 -7.30 -1.93
N ASN A 75 27.31 -6.59 -0.85
CA ASN A 75 28.67 -6.16 -0.55
C ASN A 75 29.28 -7.08 0.53
N PRO A 76 30.16 -8.03 0.16
CA PRO A 76 30.72 -9.03 1.09
C PRO A 76 31.74 -8.49 2.09
N LYS A 77 32.08 -7.19 2.06
CA LYS A 77 33.08 -6.61 2.97
C LYS A 77 32.41 -5.72 4.00
N ARG A 78 32.24 -6.24 5.22
CA ARG A 78 32.10 -5.48 6.46
C ARG A 78 33.01 -6.09 7.50
#